data_AF-A0A2M8QH74-F1
#
_entry.id   AF-A0A2M8QH74-F1
#
_cell.length_a   1.000
_cell.length_b   1.000
_cell.length_c   1.000
_cell.angle_alpha   90.00
_cell.angle_beta   90.00
_cell.angle_gamma   90.00
#
_symmetry.space_group_name_H-M   'P 1'
#
loop_
_entity.id
_entity.type
_entity.pdbx_description
1 polymer ?
#
loop_
_entity_poly.entity_id
_entity_poly.type
_entity_poly.pdbx_seq_one_letter_code
_entity_poly.pdbx_strand_id
1 'polypeptide(L)'
;MSLQCTEANWPDLFRCAATMSAGQVAPSRILRKLAAYPRQNDLAAALREVGRIERTLFIIEWILDAGMQRRAQVGLNKGEAHHALKNALRIGRQGEIRDRTTEGQHYRIAGLNLLTAIIVYWNTLHLGHAVEARRREGLDTPDHLLAHVSPLGWAHILLTGEYLWPKDADA
;
A
#
# COMPACT_ATOMS: atom_id res chain seq x y z
N MET A 1 -20.14 13.53 -28.69
CA MET A 1 -20.93 12.37 -28.22
C MET A 1 -20.81 12.14 -26.71
N SER A 2 -19.61 12.12 -26.10
CA SER A 2 -19.45 11.90 -24.64
C SER A 2 -19.95 13.05 -23.74
N LEU A 3 -19.72 14.31 -24.12
CA LEU A 3 -20.18 15.48 -23.33
C LEU A 3 -21.72 15.63 -23.33
N GLN A 4 -22.38 15.34 -24.47
CA GLN A 4 -23.85 15.38 -24.58
C GLN A 4 -24.54 14.37 -23.67
N CYS A 5 -23.96 13.17 -23.47
CA CYS A 5 -24.46 12.19 -22.52
C CYS A 5 -24.32 12.66 -21.06
N THR A 6 -23.25 13.39 -20.76
CA THR A 6 -23.01 13.97 -19.42
C THR A 6 -24.00 15.10 -19.13
N GLU A 7 -24.24 15.98 -20.11
CA GLU A 7 -25.20 17.09 -20.00
C GLU A 7 -26.64 16.58 -19.85
N ALA A 8 -27.03 15.57 -20.64
CA ALA A 8 -28.36 14.96 -20.56
C ALA A 8 -28.63 14.24 -19.22
N ASN A 9 -27.60 13.64 -18.60
CA ASN A 9 -27.71 12.93 -17.32
C ASN A 9 -27.31 13.78 -16.11
N TRP A 10 -27.01 15.07 -16.30
CA TRP A 10 -26.59 15.98 -15.23
C TRP A 10 -27.57 16.02 -14.06
N PRO A 11 -28.91 16.10 -14.27
CA PRO A 11 -29.86 16.09 -13.15
C PRO A 11 -29.80 14.81 -12.31
N ASP A 12 -29.59 13.66 -12.95
CA ASP A 12 -29.53 12.37 -12.26
C ASP A 12 -28.21 12.14 -11.53
N LEU A 13 -27.10 12.68 -12.07
CA LEU A 13 -25.82 12.76 -11.35
C LEU A 13 -25.97 13.54 -10.05
N PHE A 14 -26.59 14.73 -10.10
CA PHE A 14 -26.84 15.55 -8.92
C PHE A 14 -27.79 14.87 -7.95
N ARG A 15 -28.82 14.20 -8.45
CA ARG A 15 -29.76 13.45 -7.61
C ARG A 15 -29.05 12.32 -6.88
N CYS A 16 -28.18 11.56 -7.56
CA CYS A 16 -27.37 10.53 -6.93
C CYS A 16 -26.44 11.09 -5.84
N ALA A 17 -25.72 12.17 -6.14
CA ALA A 17 -24.85 12.84 -5.19
C ALA A 17 -25.62 13.36 -3.98
N ALA A 18 -26.74 14.06 -4.19
CA ALA A 18 -27.56 14.60 -3.12
C ALA A 18 -28.15 13.49 -2.23
N THR A 19 -28.59 12.38 -2.81
CA THR A 19 -29.13 11.23 -2.07
C THR A 19 -28.05 10.56 -1.20
N MET A 20 -26.81 10.50 -1.70
CA MET A 20 -25.66 10.03 -0.93
C MET A 20 -25.29 10.98 0.21
N SER A 21 -25.18 12.28 -0.09
CA SER A 21 -24.84 13.31 0.90
C SER A 21 -25.91 13.46 1.98
N ALA A 22 -27.19 13.26 1.65
CA ALA A 22 -28.30 13.25 2.61
C ALA A 22 -28.41 11.93 3.41
N GLY A 23 -27.50 10.97 3.21
CA GLY A 23 -27.46 9.69 3.93
C GLY A 23 -28.61 8.74 3.60
N GLN A 24 -29.45 9.05 2.61
CA GLN A 24 -30.64 8.27 2.25
C GLN A 24 -30.27 6.92 1.61
N VAL A 25 -29.15 6.87 0.89
CA VAL A 25 -28.64 5.62 0.28
C VAL A 25 -27.13 5.55 0.46
N ALA A 26 -26.64 4.41 0.95
CA ALA A 26 -25.21 4.14 1.04
C ALA A 26 -24.56 4.13 -0.37
N PRO A 27 -23.40 4.78 -0.55
CA PRO A 27 -22.68 4.83 -1.83
C PRO A 27 -22.43 3.44 -2.44
N SER A 28 -22.16 2.45 -1.59
CA SER A 28 -21.94 1.05 -2.00
C SER A 28 -23.15 0.41 -2.69
N ARG A 29 -24.38 0.79 -2.32
CA ARG A 29 -25.61 0.28 -2.96
C ARG A 29 -25.82 0.86 -4.35
N ILE A 30 -25.53 2.15 -4.52
CA ILE A 30 -25.60 2.84 -5.81
C ILE A 30 -24.55 2.27 -6.77
N LEU A 31 -23.30 2.14 -6.31
CA LEU A 31 -22.22 1.55 -7.10
C LEU A 31 -22.54 0.12 -7.55
N ARG A 32 -23.10 -0.71 -6.66
CA ARG A 32 -23.52 -2.07 -7.01
C ARG A 32 -24.59 -2.08 -8.10
N LYS A 33 -25.56 -1.17 -8.03
CA LYS A 33 -26.64 -1.05 -9.02
C LYS A 33 -26.12 -0.57 -10.38
N LEU A 34 -25.21 0.40 -10.38
CA LEU A 34 -24.56 0.92 -11.60
C LEU A 34 -23.63 -0.11 -12.25
N ALA A 35 -22.94 -0.92 -11.44
CA ALA A 35 -22.03 -1.97 -11.89
C ALA A 35 -22.75 -3.20 -12.47
N ALA A 36 -24.04 -3.40 -12.17
CA ALA A 36 -24.81 -4.54 -12.68
C ALA A 36 -25.06 -4.47 -14.20
N TYR A 37 -25.22 -3.26 -14.77
CA TYR A 37 -25.48 -3.06 -16.21
C TYR A 37 -24.66 -1.89 -16.78
N PRO A 38 -23.34 -2.02 -16.87
CA PRO A 38 -22.46 -0.89 -17.15
C PRO A 38 -22.52 -0.39 -18.62
N ARG A 39 -22.98 -1.21 -19.57
CA ARG A 39 -23.09 -0.85 -20.99
C ARG A 39 -24.46 -0.33 -21.43
N GLN A 40 -25.48 -0.47 -20.56
CA GLN A 40 -26.86 -0.07 -20.85
C GLN A 40 -27.33 1.09 -19.96
N ASN A 41 -26.43 1.65 -19.16
CA ASN A 41 -26.76 2.68 -18.20
C ASN A 41 -26.02 3.97 -18.54
N ASP A 42 -26.77 4.92 -19.12
CA ASP A 42 -26.26 6.23 -19.53
C ASP A 42 -25.74 7.05 -18.34
N LEU A 43 -26.35 6.91 -17.16
CA LEU A 43 -25.86 7.51 -15.91
C LEU A 43 -24.50 6.92 -15.49
N ALA A 44 -24.31 5.61 -15.66
CA ALA A 44 -23.01 4.98 -15.40
C ALA A 44 -21.94 5.43 -16.42
N ALA A 45 -22.32 5.71 -17.67
CA ALA A 45 -21.45 6.29 -18.66
C ALA A 45 -21.07 7.74 -18.31
N ALA A 46 -22.05 8.57 -17.93
CA ALA A 46 -21.82 9.95 -17.49
C ALA A 46 -20.91 10.02 -16.25
N LEU A 47 -21.11 9.16 -15.25
CA LEU A 47 -20.23 9.07 -14.07
C LEU A 47 -18.79 8.72 -14.43
N ARG A 48 -18.56 7.88 -15.45
CA ARG A 48 -17.20 7.57 -15.91
C ARG A 48 -16.53 8.76 -16.57
N GLU A 49 -17.26 9.55 -17.34
CA GLU A 49 -16.71 10.76 -17.97
C GLU A 49 -16.35 11.81 -16.91
N VAL A 50 -17.21 12.02 -15.90
CA VAL A 50 -16.87 12.87 -14.74
C VAL A 50 -15.61 12.36 -14.04
N GLY A 51 -15.53 11.05 -13.76
CA GLY A 51 -14.34 10.45 -13.17
C GLY A 51 -13.08 10.50 -14.05
N ARG A 52 -13.21 10.68 -15.37
CA ARG A 52 -12.07 10.94 -16.26
C ARG A 52 -11.59 12.38 -16.14
N ILE A 53 -12.51 13.35 -16.07
CA ILE A 53 -12.16 14.77 -15.87
C ILE A 53 -11.41 14.95 -14.54
N GLU A 54 -11.95 14.41 -13.45
CA GLU A 54 -11.30 14.46 -12.12
C GLU A 54 -9.92 13.82 -12.15
N ARG A 55 -9.77 12.67 -12.83
CA ARG A 55 -8.46 12.01 -12.99
C ARG A 55 -7.48 12.89 -13.78
N THR A 56 -7.93 13.53 -14.86
CA THR A 56 -7.07 14.42 -15.66
C THR A 56 -6.65 15.64 -14.86
N LEU A 57 -7.56 16.27 -14.12
CA LEU A 57 -7.25 17.40 -13.24
C LEU A 57 -6.24 16.98 -12.16
N PHE A 58 -6.49 15.85 -11.50
CA PHE A 58 -5.57 15.29 -10.52
C PHE A 58 -4.18 15.02 -11.10
N ILE A 59 -4.07 14.48 -12.32
CA ILE A 59 -2.77 14.24 -12.97
C ILE A 59 -2.05 15.56 -13.25
N ILE A 60 -2.77 16.60 -13.70
CA ILE A 60 -2.20 17.92 -13.94
C ILE A 60 -1.68 18.53 -12.63
N GLU A 61 -2.49 18.50 -11.56
CA GLU A 61 -2.08 18.93 -10.23
C GLU A 61 -0.87 18.14 -9.73
N TRP A 62 -0.86 16.82 -9.96
CA TRP A 62 0.25 15.94 -9.60
C TRP A 62 1.53 16.27 -10.34
N ILE A 63 1.49 16.59 -11.63
CA ILE A 63 2.69 17.00 -12.37
C ILE A 63 3.23 18.35 -11.86
N LEU A 64 2.35 19.25 -11.41
CA LEU A 64 2.71 20.61 -11.02
C LEU A 64 3.08 20.76 -9.52
N ASP A 65 2.66 19.84 -8.64
CA ASP A 65 2.96 19.87 -7.20
C ASP A 65 4.00 18.80 -6.79
N ALA A 66 5.26 19.23 -6.66
CA ALA A 66 6.35 18.38 -6.16
C ALA A 66 6.13 17.88 -4.72
N GLY A 67 5.37 18.62 -3.90
CA GLY A 67 4.98 18.20 -2.56
C GLY A 67 3.98 17.05 -2.59
N MET A 68 2.99 17.09 -3.49
CA MET A 68 2.06 15.99 -3.71
C MET A 68 2.76 14.75 -4.27
N GLN A 69 3.66 14.91 -5.23
CA GLN A 69 4.50 13.82 -5.73
C GLN A 69 5.32 13.18 -4.60
N ARG A 70 5.97 14.00 -3.77
CA ARG A 70 6.80 13.50 -2.66
C ARG A 70 5.97 12.74 -1.63
N ARG A 71 4.77 13.21 -1.26
CA ARG A 71 3.86 12.49 -0.35
C ARG A 71 3.40 11.15 -0.94
N ALA A 72 3.02 11.14 -2.22
CA ALA A 72 2.62 9.92 -2.91
C ALA A 72 3.77 8.92 -3.01
N GLN A 73 4.97 9.38 -3.37
CA GLN A 73 6.17 8.55 -3.49
C GLN A 73 6.64 8.02 -2.13
N VAL A 74 6.53 8.79 -1.04
CA VAL A 74 6.81 8.29 0.32
C VAL A 74 5.84 7.16 0.69
N GLY A 75 4.57 7.26 0.31
CA GLY A 75 3.60 6.18 0.47
C GLY A 75 3.94 4.95 -0.35
N LEU A 76 4.30 5.14 -1.63
CA LEU A 76 4.71 4.07 -2.54
C LEU A 76 6.00 3.38 -2.08
N ASN A 77 7.04 4.14 -1.74
CA ASN A 77 8.31 3.61 -1.25
C ASN A 77 8.13 2.78 0.03
N LYS A 78 7.21 3.18 0.92
CA LYS A 78 6.85 2.37 2.11
C LYS A 78 6.19 1.06 1.72
N GLY A 79 5.24 1.10 0.78
CA GLY A 79 4.55 -0.08 0.27
C GLY A 79 5.50 -1.04 -0.47
N GLU A 80 6.34 -0.51 -1.35
CA GLU A 80 7.35 -1.26 -2.11
C GLU A 80 8.39 -1.89 -1.20
N ALA A 81 8.93 -1.15 -0.22
CA ALA A 81 9.87 -1.71 0.76
C ALA A 81 9.20 -2.81 1.61
N HIS A 82 7.94 -2.64 2.00
CA HIS A 82 7.20 -3.67 2.70
C HIS A 82 6.95 -4.92 1.82
N HIS A 83 6.60 -4.74 0.55
CA HIS A 83 6.42 -5.84 -0.40
C HIS A 83 7.74 -6.54 -0.72
N ALA A 84 8.84 -5.79 -0.85
CA ALA A 84 10.17 -6.32 -1.07
C ALA A 84 10.67 -7.12 0.15
N LEU A 85 10.39 -6.66 1.38
CA LEU A 85 10.63 -7.43 2.60
C LEU A 85 9.83 -8.73 2.60
N LYS A 86 8.52 -8.68 2.32
CA LYS A 86 7.68 -9.89 2.23
C LYS A 86 8.16 -10.86 1.14
N ASN A 87 8.67 -10.35 0.02
CA ASN A 87 9.27 -11.17 -1.03
C ASN A 87 10.59 -11.80 -0.59
N ALA A 88 11.44 -11.05 0.13
CA ALA A 88 12.69 -11.55 0.68
C ALA A 88 12.45 -12.62 1.75
N LEU A 89 11.39 -12.50 2.56
CA LEU A 89 10.99 -13.52 3.54
C LEU A 89 10.44 -14.80 2.91
N ARG A 90 10.08 -14.77 1.64
CA ARG A 90 9.60 -15.94 0.88
C ARG A 90 10.79 -16.80 0.42
N ILE A 91 11.63 -17.23 1.36
CA ILE A 91 12.73 -18.18 1.08
C ILE A 91 12.21 -19.60 1.31
N GLY A 92 12.32 -20.47 0.30
CA GLY A 92 12.03 -21.89 0.43
C GLY A 92 10.87 -22.45 -0.39
N ARG A 93 10.30 -21.72 -1.35
CA ARG A 93 9.54 -22.26 -2.51
C ARG A 93 9.18 -21.14 -3.48
N GLN A 94 9.59 -21.26 -4.74
CA GLN A 94 9.45 -20.31 -5.85
C GLN A 94 8.02 -19.78 -6.12
N GLY A 95 7.42 -19.01 -5.22
CA GLY A 95 6.21 -18.24 -5.50
C GLY A 95 4.95 -18.98 -5.93
N GLU A 96 4.94 -20.31 -5.97
CA GLU A 96 3.73 -21.08 -6.20
C GLU A 96 2.97 -21.27 -4.90
N ILE A 97 1.89 -20.50 -4.75
CA ILE A 97 0.85 -20.80 -3.77
C ILE A 97 0.17 -22.08 -4.24
N ARG A 98 0.71 -23.23 -3.83
CA ARG A 98 0.09 -24.54 -4.06
C ARG A 98 -0.74 -24.99 -2.86
N ASP A 99 -1.28 -24.05 -2.08
CA ASP A 99 -2.36 -24.33 -1.14
C ASP A 99 -3.69 -24.11 -1.86
N ARG A 100 -4.39 -25.22 -2.12
CA ARG A 100 -5.70 -25.25 -2.79
C ARG A 100 -6.82 -24.66 -1.92
N THR A 101 -6.56 -24.34 -0.66
CA THR A 101 -7.57 -23.86 0.31
C THR A 101 -7.31 -22.40 0.71
N THR A 102 -8.39 -21.60 0.70
CA THR A 102 -8.38 -20.18 1.12
C THR A 102 -7.79 -19.99 2.53
N GLU A 103 -8.02 -20.96 3.42
CA GLU A 103 -7.56 -20.93 4.79
C GLU A 103 -6.02 -21.03 4.91
N GLY A 104 -5.38 -21.92 4.14
CA GLY A 104 -3.92 -22.05 4.11
C GLY A 104 -3.22 -20.79 3.60
N GLN A 105 -3.86 -20.09 2.65
CA GLN A 105 -3.37 -18.79 2.16
C GLN A 105 -3.48 -17.72 3.24
N HIS A 106 -4.58 -17.68 4.00
CA HIS A 106 -4.75 -16.75 5.11
C HIS A 106 -3.69 -16.92 6.19
N TYR A 107 -3.44 -18.16 6.64
CA TYR A 107 -2.41 -18.41 7.67
C TYR A 107 -1.01 -18.01 7.19
N ARG A 108 -0.65 -18.28 5.92
CA ARG A 108 0.64 -17.84 5.36
C ARG A 108 0.77 -16.32 5.29
N ILE A 109 -0.28 -15.62 4.83
CA ILE A 109 -0.28 -14.16 4.77
C ILE A 109 -0.17 -13.57 6.17
N ALA A 110 -0.90 -14.13 7.14
CA ALA A 110 -0.84 -13.72 8.54
C ALA A 110 0.57 -13.94 9.12
N GLY A 111 1.20 -15.09 8.88
CA GLY A 111 2.56 -15.39 9.30
C GLY A 111 3.59 -14.44 8.68
N LEU A 112 3.48 -14.16 7.38
CA LEU A 112 4.36 -13.19 6.70
C LEU A 112 4.19 -11.77 7.26
N ASN A 113 2.95 -11.37 7.55
CA ASN A 113 2.68 -10.06 8.16
C ASN A 113 3.28 -9.98 9.57
N LEU A 114 3.14 -11.05 10.37
CA LEU A 114 3.72 -11.12 11.72
C LEU A 114 5.24 -11.04 11.67
N LEU A 115 5.89 -11.83 10.81
CA LEU A 115 7.34 -11.82 10.67
C LEU A 115 7.86 -10.47 10.18
N THR A 116 7.14 -9.85 9.25
CA THR A 116 7.46 -8.48 8.80
C THR A 116 7.35 -7.48 9.94
N ALA A 117 6.31 -7.56 10.78
CA ALA A 117 6.15 -6.68 11.94
C ALA A 117 7.28 -6.89 12.98
N ILE A 118 7.70 -8.13 13.21
CA ILE A 118 8.82 -8.45 14.10
C ILE A 118 10.12 -7.81 13.60
N ILE A 119 10.41 -7.91 12.30
CA ILE A 119 11.60 -7.30 11.69
C ILE A 119 11.56 -5.78 11.81
N VAL A 120 10.42 -5.16 11.47
CA VAL A 120 10.24 -3.71 11.61
C VAL A 120 10.45 -3.26 13.06
N TYR A 121 9.91 -3.99 14.02
CA TYR A 121 10.09 -3.70 15.44
C TYR A 121 11.57 -3.81 15.86
N TRP A 122 12.24 -4.91 15.49
CA TRP A 122 13.65 -5.13 15.79
C TRP A 122 14.53 -4.03 15.20
N ASN A 123 14.31 -3.66 13.95
CA ASN A 123 15.01 -2.57 13.28
C ASN A 123 14.78 -1.23 13.97
N THR A 124 13.52 -0.93 14.34
CA THR A 124 13.18 0.33 15.02
C THR A 124 13.91 0.44 16.36
N LEU A 125 13.93 -0.64 17.14
CA LEU A 125 14.61 -0.70 18.44
C LEU A 125 16.13 -0.49 18.30
N HIS A 126 16.77 -1.17 17.33
CA HIS A 126 18.21 -1.06 17.12
C HIS A 126 18.62 0.29 16.51
N LEU A 127 17.81 0.85 15.61
CA LEU A 127 18.01 2.22 15.13
C LEU A 127 17.92 3.22 16.29
N GLY A 128 16.99 3.04 17.23
CA GLY A 128 16.92 3.84 18.45
C GLY A 128 18.20 3.77 19.28
N HIS A 129 18.72 2.56 19.51
CA HIS A 129 20.00 2.39 20.22
C HIS A 129 21.18 3.04 19.48
N ALA A 130 21.24 2.93 18.16
CA ALA A 130 22.29 3.54 17.34
C ALA A 130 22.25 5.08 17.38
N VAL A 131 21.05 5.67 17.34
CA VAL A 131 20.84 7.12 17.48
C VAL A 131 21.30 7.60 18.86
N GLU A 132 20.94 6.89 19.93
CA GLU A 132 21.34 7.25 21.28
C GLU A 132 22.85 7.08 21.52
N ALA A 133 23.49 6.07 20.91
CA ALA A 133 24.94 5.93 20.95
C ALA A 133 25.63 7.12 20.25
N ARG A 134 25.17 7.47 19.05
CA ARG A 134 25.70 8.60 18.26
C ARG A 134 25.57 9.93 19.00
N ARG A 135 24.41 10.18 19.64
CA ARG A 135 24.18 11.36 20.49
C ARG A 135 25.14 11.40 21.69
N ARG A 136 25.38 10.26 22.35
CA ARG A 136 26.34 10.15 23.46
C ARG A 136 27.79 10.41 23.04
N GLU A 137 28.15 10.05 21.82
CA GLU A 137 29.47 10.31 21.22
C GLU A 137 29.67 11.77 20.78
N GLY A 138 28.64 12.62 20.94
CA GLY A 138 28.69 14.03 20.51
C GLY A 138 28.66 14.20 18.99
N LEU A 139 28.28 13.17 18.25
CA LEU A 139 28.15 13.22 16.79
C LEU A 139 26.85 13.92 16.39
N ASP A 140 26.93 14.75 15.35
CA ASP A 140 25.77 15.45 14.83
C ASP A 140 24.67 14.46 14.41
N THR A 141 23.48 14.66 14.97
CA THR A 141 22.30 13.79 14.85
C THR A 141 21.04 14.64 14.77
N PRO A 142 20.81 15.33 13.64
CA PRO A 142 19.70 16.26 13.52
C PRO A 142 18.37 15.52 13.34
N ASP A 143 17.37 15.88 14.15
CA ASP A 143 16.06 15.20 14.20
C ASP A 143 15.30 15.20 12.87
N HIS A 144 15.50 16.22 12.04
CA HIS A 144 14.86 16.30 10.72
C HIS A 144 15.35 15.21 9.76
N LEU A 145 16.59 14.70 9.92
CA LEU A 145 17.10 13.58 9.13
C LEU A 145 16.57 12.23 9.65
N LEU A 146 16.33 12.12 10.96
CA LEU A 146 15.75 10.91 11.56
C LEU A 146 14.35 10.62 11.00
N ALA A 147 13.58 11.66 10.66
CA ALA A 147 12.27 11.52 10.01
C ALA A 147 12.32 10.82 8.63
N HIS A 148 13.51 10.72 8.02
CA HIS A 148 13.73 10.07 6.73
C HIS A 148 14.33 8.66 6.85
N VAL A 149 14.63 8.19 8.07
CA VAL A 149 15.15 6.84 8.31
C VAL A 149 14.00 5.83 8.24
N SER A 150 14.21 4.74 7.49
CA SER A 150 13.22 3.67 7.34
C SER A 150 13.65 2.42 8.12
N PRO A 151 12.80 1.89 9.01
CA PRO A 151 13.06 0.62 9.70
C PRO A 151 12.78 -0.60 8.81
N LEU A 152 12.55 -0.41 7.51
CA LEU A 152 12.24 -1.48 6.57
C LEU A 152 13.48 -2.08 5.91
N GLY A 153 14.72 -1.68 6.24
CA GLY A 153 15.92 -2.33 5.70
C GLY A 153 16.06 -3.77 6.21
N TRP A 154 16.46 -4.72 5.35
CA TRP A 154 16.65 -6.14 5.76
C TRP A 154 17.96 -6.77 5.25
N ALA A 155 18.83 -6.00 4.61
CA ALA A 155 20.10 -6.51 4.09
C ALA A 155 21.03 -7.05 5.19
N HIS A 156 20.87 -6.57 6.42
CA HIS A 156 21.62 -7.00 7.61
C HIS A 156 21.01 -8.21 8.33
N ILE A 157 19.89 -8.75 7.86
CA ILE A 157 19.20 -9.89 8.49
C ILE A 157 19.40 -11.14 7.63
N LEU A 158 20.01 -12.18 8.21
CA LEU A 158 20.08 -13.51 7.62
C LEU A 158 18.72 -14.20 7.68
N LEU A 159 17.89 -13.98 6.65
CA LEU A 159 16.53 -14.52 6.56
C LEU A 159 16.48 -16.05 6.46
N THR A 160 17.55 -16.69 6.00
CA THR A 160 17.69 -18.16 5.96
C THR A 160 18.12 -18.77 7.30
N GLY A 161 18.50 -17.95 8.27
CA GLY A 161 19.24 -18.39 9.45
C GLY A 161 20.66 -18.85 9.13
N GLU A 162 21.37 -19.30 10.15
CA GLU A 162 22.67 -19.96 10.05
C GLU A 162 22.48 -21.48 10.20
N TYR A 163 22.94 -22.25 9.21
CA TYR A 163 22.98 -23.70 9.30
C TYR A 163 24.30 -24.11 9.95
N LEU A 164 24.28 -24.31 11.26
CA LEU A 164 25.40 -24.92 11.99
C LEU A 164 25.33 -26.43 11.77
N TRP A 165 26.20 -26.95 10.91
CA TRP A 165 26.39 -28.39 10.80
C TRP A 165 27.30 -28.85 11.95
N PRO A 166 26.86 -29.78 12.81
CA PRO A 166 27.76 -30.39 13.79
C PRO A 166 28.90 -31.05 13.02
N LYS A 167 30.13 -30.57 13.19
CA LYS A 167 31.29 -31.38 12.83
C LYS A 167 31.35 -32.47 13.89
N ASP A 168 31.28 -33.73 13.46
CA ASP A 168 31.36 -34.89 14.34
C ASP A 168 32.51 -34.68 15.33
N ALA A 169 32.16 -34.69 16.61
CA ALA A 169 33.14 -34.88 17.67
C ALA A 169 33.54 -36.36 17.63
N ASP A 170 34.86 -36.58 17.68
CA ASP A 170 35.54 -37.86 17.88
C ASP A 170 35.94 -38.63 16.60
N ALA A 171 37.18 -38.36 16.16
CA ALA A 171 38.09 -39.32 15.55
C ALA A 171 39.13 -39.75 16.59
#